data_AF-A0A180FW87-F1
#
_entry.id   AF-A0A180FW87-F1
#
_cell.length_a   1.000
_cell.length_b   1.000
_cell.length_c   1.000
_cell.angle_alpha   90.00
_cell.angle_beta   90.00
_cell.angle_gamma   90.00
#
_symmetry.space_group_name_H-M   'P 1'
#
loop_
_entity.id
_entity.type
_entity.pdbx_description
1 polymer ?
#
loop_
_entity_poly.entity_id
_entity_poly.type
_entity_poly.pdbx_seq_one_letter_code
_entity_poly.pdbx_strand_id
1 'polypeptide(L)'
;MTLPLIVLAILSVVGGWVGIPHVISEILPGHPHNIFAEWLSPLIKPLPASGHADATVEWALMGVSMGLAIISAFLAWQFYAVKTDIPGRIAEKIQPVYQIVSKKYLVDELYFGTIVNPLINLSRNLWYYVDVNFIDKTTYLIADMTR
;
A
#
# COMPACT_ATOMS: atom_id res chain seq x y z
N MET A 1 -14.43 -15.99 -13.14
CA MET A 1 -13.30 -15.03 -13.06
C MET A 1 -13.46 -13.84 -13.98
N THR A 2 -13.97 -14.00 -15.21
CA THR A 2 -14.24 -12.89 -16.15
C THR A 2 -15.28 -11.90 -15.63
N LEU A 3 -16.37 -12.39 -15.01
CA LEU A 3 -17.45 -11.54 -14.50
C LEU A 3 -16.96 -10.53 -13.42
N PRO A 4 -16.22 -10.94 -12.37
CA PRO A 4 -15.60 -9.97 -11.45
C PRO A 4 -14.69 -8.94 -12.14
N LEU A 5 -13.86 -9.35 -13.09
CA LEU A 5 -12.93 -8.44 -13.78
C LEU A 5 -13.68 -7.41 -14.64
N ILE A 6 -14.74 -7.82 -15.34
CA ILE A 6 -15.57 -6.91 -16.13
C ILE A 6 -16.24 -5.88 -15.23
N VAL A 7 -16.80 -6.32 -14.09
CA VAL A 7 -17.41 -5.41 -13.12
C VAL A 7 -16.39 -4.40 -12.60
N LEU A 8 -15.19 -4.84 -12.21
CA LEU A 8 -14.13 -3.94 -11.75
C LEU A 8 -13.67 -2.97 -12.85
N ALA A 9 -13.58 -3.40 -14.11
CA ALA A 9 -13.22 -2.53 -15.23
C ALA A 9 -14.25 -1.42 -15.43
N ILE A 10 -15.55 -1.76 -15.44
CA ILE A 10 -16.64 -0.77 -15.55
C ILE A 10 -16.59 0.20 -14.37
N LEU A 11 -16.45 -0.32 -13.14
CA LEU A 11 -16.37 0.52 -11.94
C LEU A 11 -15.13 1.42 -11.94
N SER A 12 -14.00 0.99 -12.51
CA SER A 12 -12.80 1.84 -12.65
C SER A 12 -13.02 3.00 -13.63
N VAL A 13 -13.73 2.76 -14.73
CA VAL A 13 -14.06 3.82 -15.70
C VAL A 13 -15.04 4.81 -15.09
N VAL A 14 -16.11 4.32 -14.45
CA VAL A 14 -17.10 5.17 -13.78
C VAL A 14 -16.45 5.95 -12.64
N GLY A 15 -15.65 5.28 -11.80
CA GLY A 15 -14.94 5.91 -10.68
C GLY A 15 -13.92 6.95 -11.12
N GLY A 16 -13.20 6.72 -12.23
CA GLY A 16 -12.30 7.71 -12.82
C GLY A 16 -13.02 8.95 -13.37
N TRP A 17 -14.30 8.83 -13.70
CA TRP A 17 -15.13 9.95 -14.16
C TRP A 17 -15.75 10.77 -13.02
N VAL A 18 -15.78 10.22 -11.80
CA VAL A 18 -16.25 10.91 -10.60
C VAL A 18 -15.12 11.79 -10.05
N GLY A 19 -15.40 13.08 -9.87
CA GLY A 19 -14.44 14.01 -9.24
C GLY A 19 -13.45 14.68 -10.19
N ILE A 20 -13.74 14.71 -11.49
CA ILE A 20 -12.92 15.38 -12.50
C ILE A 20 -12.75 16.89 -12.17
N PRO A 21 -11.54 17.46 -12.32
CA PRO A 21 -11.27 18.88 -12.08
C PRO A 21 -12.14 19.83 -12.90
N HIS A 22 -12.46 21.00 -12.33
CA HIS A 22 -13.31 22.02 -12.97
C HIS A 22 -12.79 22.44 -14.35
N VAL A 23 -11.47 22.52 -14.49
CA VAL A 23 -10.78 22.92 -15.71
C VAL A 23 -11.01 21.94 -16.89
N ILE A 24 -11.26 20.65 -16.61
CA ILE A 24 -11.65 19.68 -17.66
C ILE A 24 -13.16 19.80 -17.96
N SER A 25 -13.99 20.06 -16.95
CA SER A 25 -15.44 20.22 -17.14
C SER A 25 -15.81 21.43 -18.01
N GLU A 26 -14.96 22.46 -18.06
CA GLU A 26 -15.15 23.61 -18.95
C GLU A 26 -14.99 23.27 -20.43
N ILE A 27 -14.15 22.29 -20.77
CA ILE A 27 -13.86 21.89 -22.16
C ILE A 27 -14.81 20.78 -22.63
N LEU A 28 -15.30 19.94 -21.70
CA LEU A 28 -16.16 18.81 -22.04
C LEU A 28 -17.66 19.18 -21.86
N PRO A 29 -18.41 19.42 -22.95
CA PRO A 29 -19.82 19.81 -22.84
C PRO A 29 -20.65 18.71 -22.18
N GLY A 30 -21.37 19.05 -21.11
CA GLY A 30 -22.26 18.15 -20.38
C GLY A 30 -21.68 17.50 -19.12
N HIS A 31 -20.49 17.92 -18.66
CA HIS A 31 -19.95 17.42 -17.40
C HIS A 31 -20.72 18.02 -16.20
N PRO A 32 -21.28 17.20 -15.29
CA PRO A 32 -21.83 17.72 -14.04
C PRO A 32 -20.71 18.38 -13.23
N HIS A 33 -21.07 19.44 -12.49
CA HIS A 33 -20.20 20.03 -11.47
C HIS A 33 -19.67 18.93 -10.53
N ASN A 34 -18.57 19.18 -9.83
CA ASN A 34 -17.96 18.17 -8.96
C ASN A 34 -18.85 17.91 -7.71
N ILE A 35 -19.94 17.17 -7.89
CA ILE A 35 -20.97 16.84 -6.89
C ILE A 35 -20.33 16.11 -5.69
N PHE A 36 -19.28 15.33 -5.94
CA PHE A 36 -18.55 14.63 -4.89
C PHE A 36 -17.80 15.62 -3.98
N ALA A 37 -17.15 16.64 -4.56
CA ALA A 37 -16.50 17.69 -3.79
C ALA A 37 -17.51 18.53 -2.99
N GLU A 38 -18.66 18.87 -3.59
CA GLU A 38 -19.74 19.58 -2.88
C GLU A 38 -20.31 18.76 -1.72
N TRP A 39 -20.56 17.47 -1.93
CA TRP A 39 -21.05 16.56 -0.90
C TRP A 39 -20.06 16.45 0.28
N LEU A 40 -18.75 16.48 0.00
CA LEU A 40 -17.69 16.42 1.01
C LEU A 40 -17.41 17.79 1.65
N SER A 41 -17.81 18.89 1.03
CA SER A 41 -17.53 20.26 1.48
C SER A 41 -17.91 20.55 2.95
N PRO A 42 -19.00 20.01 3.53
CA PRO A 42 -19.33 20.27 4.94
C PRO A 42 -18.35 19.62 5.93
N LEU A 43 -17.60 18.61 5.49
CA LEU A 43 -16.59 17.92 6.30
C LEU A 43 -15.21 18.58 6.20
N ILE A 44 -15.01 19.49 5.24
CA ILE A 44 -13.74 20.16 4.99
C ILE A 44 -13.83 21.59 5.55
N LYS A 45 -12.95 21.93 6.51
CA LYS A 45 -12.87 23.29 7.03
C LYS A 45 -12.31 24.22 5.95
N PRO A 46 -13.06 25.23 5.48
CA PRO A 46 -12.55 26.15 4.47
C PRO A 46 -11.40 26.97 5.06
N LEU A 47 -10.24 26.92 4.40
CA LEU A 47 -9.10 27.76 4.73
C LEU A 47 -9.26 29.11 4.02
N PRO A 48 -9.22 30.24 4.74
CA PRO A 48 -9.51 31.57 4.18
C PRO A 48 -8.49 32.09 3.15
N ALA A 49 -7.42 31.34 2.87
CA ALA A 49 -6.36 31.70 1.91
C ALA A 49 -6.19 30.67 0.78
N SER A 50 -7.08 29.69 0.66
CA SER A 50 -7.07 28.73 -0.45
C SER A 50 -7.78 29.31 -1.66
N GLY A 51 -7.17 30.31 -2.30
CA GLY A 51 -7.58 30.69 -3.66
C GLY A 51 -7.45 29.47 -4.56
N HIS A 52 -8.48 29.19 -5.37
CA HIS A 52 -8.40 28.16 -6.41
C HIS A 52 -7.13 28.40 -7.22
N ALA A 53 -6.37 27.32 -7.48
CA ALA A 53 -5.18 27.43 -8.30
C ALA A 53 -5.58 28.00 -9.66
N ASP A 54 -4.75 28.89 -10.21
CA ASP A 54 -4.99 29.39 -11.55
C ASP A 54 -5.11 28.22 -12.53
N ALA A 55 -6.04 28.29 -13.49
CA ALA A 55 -6.32 27.18 -14.41
C ALA A 55 -5.06 26.75 -15.19
N THR A 56 -4.14 27.71 -15.41
CA THR A 56 -2.81 27.47 -15.97
C THR A 56 -1.97 26.51 -15.13
N VAL A 57 -2.00 26.66 -13.80
CA VAL A 57 -1.26 25.82 -12.86
C VAL A 57 -1.89 24.42 -12.80
N GLU A 58 -3.22 24.32 -12.80
CA GLU A 58 -3.92 23.03 -12.84
C GLU A 58 -3.53 22.22 -14.10
N TRP A 59 -3.61 22.83 -15.28
CA TRP A 59 -3.18 22.18 -16.53
C TRP A 59 -1.71 21.80 -16.53
N ALA A 60 -0.83 22.67 -16.03
CA ALA A 60 0.60 22.39 -15.96
C ALA A 60 0.88 21.17 -15.07
N LEU A 61 0.28 21.12 -13.88
CA LEU A 61 0.45 19.99 -12.95
C LEU A 61 -0.12 18.69 -13.52
N MET A 62 -1.30 18.74 -14.14
CA MET A 62 -1.90 17.58 -14.80
C MET A 62 -1.03 17.06 -15.95
N GLY A 63 -0.57 17.96 -16.82
CA GLY A 63 0.28 17.60 -17.96
C GLY A 63 1.62 17.01 -17.53
N VAL A 64 2.27 17.60 -16.52
CA VAL A 64 3.53 17.09 -15.96
C VAL A 64 3.31 15.71 -15.31
N SER A 65 2.25 15.55 -14.52
CA SER A 65 1.94 14.27 -13.86
C SER A 65 1.66 13.16 -14.87
N MET A 66 0.79 13.41 -15.85
CA MET A 66 0.45 12.46 -16.91
C MET A 66 1.67 12.14 -17.78
N GLY A 67 2.45 13.16 -18.15
CA GLY A 67 3.68 13.00 -18.92
C GLY A 67 4.70 12.12 -18.20
N LEU A 68 4.92 12.37 -16.90
CA LEU A 68 5.80 11.54 -16.07
C LEU A 68 5.31 10.09 -16.02
N ALA A 69 4.02 9.86 -15.85
CA ALA A 69 3.43 8.52 -15.83
C ALA A 69 3.65 7.77 -17.16
N ILE A 70 3.45 8.43 -18.30
CA ILE A 70 3.70 7.85 -19.63
C ILE A 70 5.18 7.52 -19.81
N ILE A 71 6.08 8.43 -19.44
CA ILE A 71 7.54 8.21 -19.51
C ILE A 71 7.94 7.02 -18.63
N SER A 72 7.43 6.95 -17.40
CA SER A 72 7.68 5.83 -16.49
C SER A 72 7.17 4.50 -17.05
N ALA A 73 5.96 4.47 -17.62
CA ALA A 73 5.40 3.27 -18.24
C ALA A 73 6.22 2.83 -19.46
N PHE A 74 6.66 3.78 -20.29
CA PHE A 74 7.51 3.50 -21.44
C PHE A 74 8.89 2.96 -21.02
N LEU A 75 9.52 3.56 -20.01
CA LEU A 75 10.79 3.08 -19.46
C LEU A 75 10.64 1.68 -18.85
N ALA A 76 9.55 1.41 -18.12
CA ALA A 76 9.26 0.09 -17.60
C ALA A 76 9.09 -0.94 -18.72
N TRP A 77 8.32 -0.62 -19.77
CA TRP A 77 8.19 -1.48 -20.94
C TRP A 77 9.54 -1.77 -21.59
N GLN A 78 10.39 -0.74 -21.76
CA GLN A 78 11.72 -0.91 -22.32
C GLN A 78 12.61 -1.82 -21.46
N PHE A 79 12.55 -1.70 -20.13
CA PHE A 79 13.38 -2.46 -19.21
C PHE A 79 12.90 -3.90 -18.98
N TYR A 80 11.60 -4.16 -19.09
CA TYR A 80 11.02 -5.47 -18.74
C TYR A 80 10.47 -6.26 -19.94
N ALA A 81 10.16 -5.61 -21.06
CA ALA A 81 9.67 -6.29 -22.27
C ALA A 81 10.70 -6.33 -23.41
N VAL A 82 11.57 -5.32 -23.53
CA VAL A 82 12.52 -5.22 -24.66
C VAL A 82 13.95 -5.58 -24.26
N LYS A 83 14.49 -4.96 -23.20
CA LYS A 83 15.88 -5.14 -22.75
C LYS A 83 15.93 -5.52 -21.27
N THR A 84 15.71 -6.81 -21.02
CA THR A 84 15.59 -7.40 -19.67
C THR A 84 16.90 -7.47 -18.89
N ASP A 85 18.04 -7.21 -19.52
CA ASP A 85 19.37 -7.18 -18.88
C ASP A 85 19.63 -5.89 -18.08
N ILE A 86 18.95 -4.80 -18.42
CA ILE A 86 19.18 -3.48 -17.82
C ILE A 86 18.86 -3.45 -16.32
N PRO A 87 17.70 -3.95 -15.83
CA PRO A 87 17.38 -3.93 -14.40
C PRO A 87 18.42 -4.67 -13.54
N GLY A 88 18.92 -5.82 -14.02
CA GLY A 88 19.95 -6.59 -13.32
C GLY A 88 21.25 -5.81 -13.15
N ARG A 89 21.72 -5.17 -14.22
CA ARG A 89 22.93 -4.33 -14.19
C ARG A 89 22.78 -3.10 -13.30
N ILE A 90 21.58 -2.54 -13.22
CA ILE A 90 21.29 -1.43 -12.29
C ILE A 90 21.33 -1.96 -10.86
N ALA A 91 20.66 -3.07 -10.56
CA ALA A 91 20.62 -3.68 -9.24
C ALA A 91 22.03 -4.02 -8.71
N GLU A 92 22.93 -4.51 -9.56
CA GLU A 92 24.33 -4.76 -9.20
C GLU A 92 25.08 -3.49 -8.79
N LYS A 93 24.81 -2.35 -9.45
CA LYS A 93 25.47 -1.07 -9.15
C LYS A 93 24.96 -0.40 -7.88
N ILE A 94 23.68 -0.57 -7.56
CA ILE A 94 23.03 0.03 -6.37
C ILE A 94 22.60 -1.04 -5.37
N GLN A 95 23.42 -2.08 -5.23
CA GLN A 95 23.12 -3.29 -4.46
C GLN A 95 22.63 -3.03 -3.02
N PRO A 96 23.20 -2.09 -2.22
CA PRO A 96 22.70 -1.82 -0.87
C PRO A 96 21.27 -1.27 -0.86
N VAL A 97 20.96 -0.34 -1.76
CA VAL A 97 19.63 0.26 -1.90
C VAL A 97 18.64 -0.79 -2.40
N TYR A 98 19.04 -1.56 -3.41
CA TYR A 98 18.23 -2.66 -3.94
C TYR A 98 17.89 -3.69 -2.86
N GLN A 99 18.85 -4.05 -2.00
CA GLN A 99 18.62 -4.98 -0.88
C GLN A 99 17.62 -4.44 0.14
N ILE A 100 17.68 -3.15 0.48
CA ILE A 100 16.72 -2.54 1.41
C ILE A 100 15.31 -2.57 0.81
N VAL A 101 15.15 -2.14 -0.44
CA VAL A 101 13.83 -2.09 -1.11
C VAL A 101 13.29 -3.49 -1.35
N SER A 102 14.12 -4.45 -1.79
CA SER A 102 13.70 -5.83 -2.02
C SER A 102 13.29 -6.56 -0.73
N LYS A 103 13.89 -6.22 0.42
CA LYS A 103 13.46 -6.68 1.75
C LYS A 103 12.34 -5.82 2.34
N LYS A 104 11.55 -5.12 1.52
CA LYS A 104 10.42 -4.28 1.96
C LYS A 104 10.79 -3.31 3.09
N TYR A 105 11.95 -2.67 2.96
CA TYR A 105 12.51 -1.75 3.96
C TYR A 105 12.82 -2.38 5.33
N LEU A 106 13.01 -3.70 5.39
CA LEU A 106 13.33 -4.46 6.61
C LEU A 106 12.23 -4.43 7.69
N VAL A 107 11.02 -4.00 7.32
CA VAL A 107 9.89 -3.85 8.25
C VAL A 107 9.45 -5.21 8.78
N ASP A 108 9.34 -6.20 7.90
CA ASP A 108 8.95 -7.56 8.25
C ASP A 108 9.99 -8.17 9.21
N GLU A 109 11.28 -8.08 8.88
CA GLU A 109 12.38 -8.62 9.69
C GLU A 109 12.46 -7.97 11.08
N LEU A 110 12.25 -6.65 11.15
CA LEU A 110 12.19 -5.93 12.42
C LEU A 110 10.99 -6.42 13.25
N TYR A 111 9.81 -6.56 12.64
CA TYR A 111 8.61 -7.05 13.33
C TYR A 111 8.79 -8.48 13.86
N PHE A 112 9.33 -9.38 13.03
CA PHE A 112 9.62 -10.74 13.44
C PHE A 112 10.70 -10.80 14.53
N GLY A 113 11.76 -10.01 14.40
CA GLY A 113 12.88 -9.99 15.34
C GLY A 113 12.54 -9.38 16.70
N THR A 114 11.72 -8.34 16.74
CA THR A 114 11.46 -7.56 17.96
C THR A 114 10.15 -7.91 18.65
N ILE A 115 9.14 -8.38 17.92
CA ILE A 115 7.80 -8.63 18.48
C ILE A 115 7.47 -10.12 18.42
N VAL A 116 7.45 -10.72 17.22
CA VAL A 116 6.91 -12.08 17.03
C VAL A 116 7.78 -13.14 17.69
N ASN A 117 9.07 -13.21 17.35
CA ASN A 117 9.95 -14.27 17.85
C ASN A 117 10.13 -14.20 19.38
N PRO A 118 10.32 -13.02 20.00
CA PRO A 118 10.37 -12.92 21.46
C PRO A 118 9.07 -13.40 22.13
N LEU A 119 7.91 -13.06 21.57
CA LEU A 119 6.62 -13.47 22.11
C LEU A 119 6.42 -14.99 22.01
N ILE A 120 6.76 -15.59 20.86
CA ILE A 120 6.71 -17.05 20.66
C ILE A 120 7.65 -17.75 21.64
N ASN A 121 8.88 -17.26 21.80
CA ASN A 121 9.84 -17.85 22.72
C ASN A 121 9.37 -17.74 24.17
N LEU A 122 8.79 -16.61 24.56
CA LEU A 122 8.19 -16.43 25.88
C LEU A 122 7.03 -17.41 26.10
N SER A 123 6.14 -17.56 25.12
CA SER A 123 5.03 -18.53 25.19
C SER A 123 5.53 -19.98 25.32
N ARG A 124 6.52 -20.38 24.52
CA ARG A 124 7.12 -21.72 24.61
C ARG A 124 7.79 -21.96 25.96
N ASN A 125 8.47 -20.96 26.50
CA ASN A 125 9.10 -21.05 27.82
C ASN A 125 8.05 -21.21 28.91
N LEU A 126 6.96 -20.41 28.88
CA LEU A 126 5.87 -20.56 29.84
C LEU A 126 5.25 -21.95 29.79
N TRP A 127 4.95 -22.47 28.60
CA TRP A 127 4.44 -23.84 28.45
C TRP A 127 5.41 -24.89 29.03
N TYR A 128 6.69 -24.81 28.70
CA TYR A 128 7.67 -25.81 29.17
C TYR A 128 7.91 -25.73 30.69
N TYR A 129 8.07 -24.54 31.25
CA TYR A 129 8.41 -24.37 32.67
C TYR A 129 7.20 -24.44 33.59
N VAL A 130 6.07 -23.88 33.20
CA VAL A 130 4.86 -23.83 34.04
C VAL A 130 4.00 -25.06 33.80
N ASP A 131 3.65 -25.36 32.56
CA ASP A 131 2.70 -26.44 32.27
C ASP A 131 3.36 -27.80 32.48
N VAL A 132 4.35 -28.13 31.64
CA VAL A 132 4.97 -29.47 31.63
C VAL A 132 5.79 -29.76 32.89
N ASN A 133 6.52 -28.78 33.41
CA ASN A 133 7.41 -29.01 34.55
C ASN A 133 6.76 -28.79 35.90
N PHE A 134 5.76 -27.93 36.02
CA PHE A 134 5.13 -27.65 37.31
C PHE A 134 3.76 -28.31 37.40
N ILE A 135 2.81 -27.96 36.52
CA ILE A 135 1.43 -28.47 36.59
C ILE A 135 1.38 -29.98 36.38
N ASP A 136 1.95 -30.49 35.30
CA ASP A 136 1.90 -31.93 34.98
C ASP A 136 2.61 -32.77 36.05
N LYS A 137 3.81 -32.35 36.47
CA LYS A 137 4.58 -33.09 37.50
C LYS A 137 3.88 -33.10 38.85
N THR A 138 3.30 -31.98 39.27
CA THR A 138 2.51 -31.94 40.52
C THR A 138 1.28 -32.85 40.40
N THR A 139 0.63 -32.86 39.25
CA THR A 139 -0.53 -33.73 38.99
C THR A 139 -0.15 -35.21 39.06
N TYR A 140 0.94 -35.62 38.41
CA TYR A 140 1.44 -37.00 38.48
C TYR A 140 1.83 -37.40 39.91
N LEU A 141 2.49 -36.52 40.66
CA LEU A 141 2.89 -36.81 42.04
C LEU A 141 1.67 -37.01 42.95
N ILE A 142 0.64 -36.18 42.82
CA ILE A 142 -0.61 -36.34 43.59
C ILE A 142 -1.33 -37.64 43.20
N ALA A 143 -1.36 -37.98 41.91
CA ALA A 143 -1.97 -39.20 41.42
C ALA A 143 -1.27 -40.46 41.97
N ASP A 144 0.06 -40.46 42.05
CA ASP A 144 0.84 -41.57 42.61
C ASP A 144 0.68 -41.70 44.13
N MET A 145 0.46 -40.59 44.85
CA MET A 145 0.24 -40.61 46.31
C MET A 145 -1.16 -41.07 46.73
N THR A 146 -2.13 -41.02 45.82
CA THR A 146 -3.53 -41.40 46.09
C THR A 146 -3.87 -42.84 45.70
N ARG A 147 -2.87 -43.60 45.22
CA ARG A 147 -2.96 -45.00 44.81
C ARG A 147 -2.30 -45.93 45.82
#